data_AF-A0A9P8MU34-F1
#
_entry.id   AF-A0A9P8MU34-F1
#
_cell.length_a   1.000
_cell.length_b   1.000
_cell.length_c   1.000
_cell.angle_alpha   90.00
_cell.angle_beta   90.00
_cell.angle_gamma   90.00
#
_symmetry.space_group_name_H-M   'P 1'
#
loop_
_entity.id
_entity.type
_entity.pdbx_description
1 polymer ?
#
loop_
_entity_poly.entity_id
_entity_poly.type
_entity_poly.pdbx_seq_one_letter_code
_entity_poly.pdbx_strand_id
1 'polypeptide(L)'
;MAADDSYTAADERARAARRAGIQAKKDEQPANTARSYAAKQREWKAWCHTPRAAADGSLYSWPDGELVTPDKLAAWLKEDILLRRVVPPQKKKPRARDRGSDGVQAGYLPDEWLRIQDLLLTGAAYTPQNLRTRVDLLFGHYYLLGGETRRKMELADLSLLDYPPSEGPTACGCLGPSTALLWRWHVAGEPPRPSGAVRTGIGSRSSSGGTASRSSYPTQLQETWRIFGAAGLIASKKTHLPRRVGAQDAETHGTSLAQISQAGRWNQSVLCQAYLTHLPRQFMRIVAGFSASPGTTRACGSRTPYVLQKQLWPWIEEWEPALRRGRAGNAGQKAVSTTTT
;
A
#
# COMPACT_ATOMS: atom_id res chain seq x y z
N MET A 1 -18.86 35.26 46.59
CA MET A 1 -19.18 35.09 45.15
C MET A 1 -17.89 34.94 44.35
N ALA A 2 -17.21 33.78 44.40
CA ALA A 2 -15.92 33.57 43.70
C ALA A 2 -15.69 32.08 43.34
N ALA A 3 -16.73 31.36 42.92
CA ALA A 3 -16.65 29.93 42.62
C ALA A 3 -17.06 29.58 41.17
N ASP A 4 -17.48 30.55 40.36
CA ASP A 4 -18.05 30.31 39.02
C ASP A 4 -17.02 30.44 37.88
N ASP A 5 -15.91 31.16 38.12
CA ASP A 5 -14.88 31.43 37.09
C ASP A 5 -13.88 30.28 36.90
N SER A 6 -13.71 29.40 37.90
CA SER A 6 -12.75 28.28 37.82
C SER A 6 -13.29 27.10 37.02
N TYR A 7 -14.61 26.91 37.03
CA TYR A 7 -15.28 25.83 36.30
C TYR A 7 -15.37 26.14 34.80
N THR A 8 -15.58 27.41 34.44
CA THR A 8 -15.63 27.90 33.06
C THR A 8 -14.26 27.86 32.39
N ALA A 9 -13.18 28.25 33.08
CA ALA A 9 -11.82 28.20 32.55
C ALA A 9 -11.29 26.77 32.31
N ALA A 10 -11.64 25.81 33.19
CA ALA A 10 -11.28 24.41 33.02
C ALA A 10 -11.98 23.80 31.80
N ASP A 11 -13.24 24.18 31.56
CA ASP A 11 -14.01 23.71 30.41
C ASP A 11 -13.52 24.33 29.08
N GLU A 12 -13.11 25.60 29.09
CA GLU A 12 -12.47 26.22 27.92
C GLU A 12 -11.15 25.55 27.53
N ARG A 13 -10.32 25.21 28.50
CA ARG A 13 -9.04 24.50 28.25
C ARG A 13 -9.30 23.10 27.69
N ALA A 14 -10.31 22.39 28.20
CA ALA A 14 -10.73 21.10 27.67
C ALA A 14 -11.28 21.20 26.23
N ARG A 15 -12.07 22.23 25.92
CA ARG A 15 -12.56 22.53 24.57
C ARG A 15 -11.42 22.87 23.61
N ALA A 16 -10.44 23.66 24.04
CA ALA A 16 -9.26 24.01 23.24
C ALA A 16 -8.40 22.78 22.92
N ALA A 17 -8.16 21.91 23.90
CA ALA A 17 -7.42 20.66 23.70
C ALA A 17 -8.13 19.73 22.69
N ARG A 18 -9.47 19.61 22.78
CA ARG A 18 -10.27 18.85 21.80
C ARG A 18 -10.15 19.44 20.38
N ARG A 19 -10.21 20.76 20.23
CA ARG A 19 -10.04 21.44 18.93
C ARG A 19 -8.65 21.19 18.34
N ALA A 20 -7.60 21.28 19.15
CA ALA A 20 -6.24 20.99 18.73
C ALA A 20 -6.08 19.53 18.24
N GLY A 21 -6.61 18.56 18.99
CA GLY A 21 -6.59 17.15 18.59
C GLY A 21 -7.36 16.86 17.30
N ILE A 22 -8.51 17.53 17.11
CA ILE A 22 -9.29 17.42 15.86
C ILE A 22 -8.53 18.03 14.68
N GLN A 23 -7.84 19.15 14.88
CA GLN A 23 -7.08 19.81 13.82
C GLN A 23 -5.86 18.96 13.40
N ALA A 24 -5.11 18.42 14.36
CA ALA A 24 -4.00 17.52 14.08
C ALA A 24 -4.45 16.30 13.23
N LYS A 25 -5.61 15.72 13.54
CA LYS A 25 -6.21 14.64 12.73
C LYS A 25 -6.62 15.08 11.32
N LYS A 26 -7.03 16.34 11.12
CA LYS A 26 -7.34 16.88 9.79
C LYS A 26 -6.06 17.07 8.97
N ASP A 27 -4.98 17.51 9.61
CA ASP A 27 -3.70 17.74 8.95
C ASP A 27 -3.05 16.41 8.50
N GLU A 28 -3.29 15.32 9.24
CA GLU A 28 -2.88 13.96 8.87
C GLU A 28 -3.79 13.29 7.81
N GLN A 29 -4.95 13.88 7.48
CA GLN A 29 -5.95 13.22 6.65
C GLN A 29 -5.51 13.17 5.17
N PRO A 30 -5.63 12.01 4.48
CA PRO A 30 -5.33 11.93 3.06
C PRO A 30 -6.19 12.89 2.22
N ALA A 31 -5.57 13.59 1.27
CA ALA A 31 -6.20 14.67 0.49
C ALA A 31 -7.50 14.28 -0.25
N ASN A 32 -7.64 13.02 -0.67
CA ASN A 32 -8.85 12.53 -1.33
C ASN A 32 -9.99 12.30 -0.34
N THR A 33 -9.65 11.81 0.86
CA THR A 33 -10.57 11.60 1.97
C THR A 33 -11.11 12.94 2.47
N ALA A 34 -10.23 13.93 2.65
CA ALA A 34 -10.62 15.30 2.99
C ALA A 34 -11.58 15.90 1.95
N ARG A 35 -11.27 15.78 0.65
CA ARG A 35 -12.16 16.23 -0.44
C ARG A 35 -13.52 15.54 -0.42
N SER A 36 -13.55 14.23 -0.19
CA SER A 36 -14.81 13.48 -0.19
C SER A 36 -15.72 13.84 1.00
N TYR A 37 -15.14 14.17 2.16
CA TYR A 37 -15.91 14.54 3.34
C TYR A 37 -16.28 16.02 3.40
N ALA A 38 -15.51 16.91 2.76
CA ALA A 38 -15.71 18.35 2.84
C ALA A 38 -17.13 18.81 2.45
N ALA A 39 -17.75 18.18 1.44
CA ALA A 39 -19.13 18.49 1.06
C ALA A 39 -20.11 18.15 2.18
N LYS A 40 -20.06 16.92 2.70
CA LYS A 40 -20.93 16.42 3.77
C LYS A 40 -20.72 17.18 5.08
N GLN A 41 -19.47 17.54 5.40
CA GLN A 41 -19.14 18.33 6.58
C GLN A 41 -19.69 19.75 6.49
N ARG A 42 -19.69 20.38 5.31
CA ARG A 42 -20.32 21.69 5.11
C ARG A 42 -21.84 21.62 5.29
N GLU A 43 -22.48 20.58 4.75
CA GLU A 43 -23.92 20.34 4.97
C GLU A 43 -24.25 20.20 6.45
N TRP A 44 -23.51 19.36 7.18
CA TRP A 44 -23.67 19.19 8.63
C TRP A 44 -23.52 20.51 9.39
N LYS A 45 -22.45 21.26 9.11
CA LYS A 45 -22.19 22.57 9.76
C LYS A 45 -23.34 23.54 9.50
N ALA A 46 -23.79 23.66 8.25
CA ALA A 46 -24.90 24.52 7.90
C ALA A 46 -26.19 24.12 8.64
N TRP A 47 -26.49 22.82 8.72
CA TRP A 47 -27.65 22.30 9.45
C TRP A 47 -27.55 22.56 10.96
N CYS A 48 -26.37 22.42 11.57
CA CYS A 48 -26.16 22.73 12.99
C CYS A 48 -26.34 24.22 13.32
N HIS A 49 -25.93 25.11 12.41
CA HIS A 49 -26.07 26.57 12.58
C HIS A 49 -27.45 27.10 12.20
N THR A 50 -28.34 26.26 11.66
CA THR A 50 -29.71 26.67 11.33
C THR A 50 -30.50 26.87 12.62
N PRO A 51 -31.06 28.07 12.88
CA PRO A 51 -31.83 28.35 14.08
C PRO A 51 -33.15 27.57 14.06
N ARG A 52 -33.55 27.04 15.22
CA ARG A 52 -34.71 26.17 15.40
C ARG A 52 -35.69 26.79 16.37
N ALA A 53 -36.98 26.63 16.11
CA ALA A 53 -38.01 27.01 17.07
C ALA A 53 -38.18 25.87 18.09
N ALA A 54 -38.03 26.20 19.36
CA ALA A 54 -38.47 25.35 20.47
C ALA A 54 -40.01 25.39 20.58
N ALA A 55 -40.56 24.49 21.39
CA ALA A 55 -42.02 24.37 21.57
C ALA A 55 -42.67 25.63 22.18
N ASP A 56 -41.87 26.46 22.84
CA ASP A 56 -42.25 27.76 23.41
C ASP A 56 -42.12 28.92 22.40
N GLY A 57 -41.74 28.65 21.16
CA GLY A 57 -41.52 29.64 20.11
C GLY A 57 -40.15 30.34 20.18
N SER A 58 -39.31 30.03 21.18
CA SER A 58 -37.97 30.58 21.27
C SER A 58 -37.06 29.99 20.20
N LEU A 59 -36.17 30.81 19.63
CA LEU A 59 -35.15 30.32 18.70
C LEU A 59 -33.96 29.79 19.49
N TYR A 60 -33.61 28.53 19.29
CA TYR A 60 -32.42 27.93 19.86
C TYR A 60 -31.49 27.39 18.76
N SER A 61 -30.21 27.35 19.09
CA SER A 61 -29.19 26.64 18.33
C SER A 61 -28.60 25.52 19.19
N TRP A 62 -27.97 24.54 18.56
CA TRP A 62 -27.38 23.44 19.31
C TRP A 62 -26.25 23.94 20.22
N PRO A 63 -26.33 23.72 21.55
CA PRO A 63 -25.40 24.32 22.52
C PRO A 63 -23.95 23.83 22.37
N ASP A 64 -23.77 22.62 21.83
CA ASP A 64 -22.50 21.96 21.52
C ASP A 64 -22.01 22.22 20.07
N GLY A 65 -22.67 23.12 19.33
CA GLY A 65 -22.21 23.61 18.02
C GLY A 65 -22.08 22.51 16.96
N GLU A 66 -20.87 22.34 16.41
CA GLU A 66 -20.58 21.37 15.34
C GLU A 66 -20.37 19.93 15.83
N LEU A 67 -20.32 19.69 17.14
CA LEU A 67 -20.08 18.35 17.71
C LEU A 67 -21.17 17.36 17.28
N VAL A 68 -20.75 16.15 16.93
CA VAL A 68 -21.65 15.06 16.55
C VAL A 68 -22.08 14.33 17.82
N THR A 69 -23.35 14.46 18.19
CA THR A 69 -23.99 13.69 19.26
C THR A 69 -25.03 12.75 18.67
N PRO A 70 -25.37 11.63 19.35
CA PRO A 70 -26.38 10.70 18.88
C PRO A 70 -27.72 11.38 18.55
N ASP A 71 -28.16 12.31 19.40
CA ASP A 71 -29.45 13.00 19.26
C ASP A 71 -29.47 13.94 18.05
N LYS A 72 -28.38 14.70 17.83
CA LYS A 72 -28.26 15.52 16.61
C LYS A 72 -28.25 14.69 15.36
N LEU A 73 -27.55 13.56 15.39
CA LEU A 73 -27.46 12.68 14.23
C LEU A 73 -28.84 12.11 13.87
N ALA A 74 -29.61 11.70 14.88
CA ALA A 74 -30.98 11.23 14.71
C ALA A 74 -31.90 12.34 14.17
N ALA A 75 -31.79 13.56 14.72
CA ALA A 75 -32.55 14.71 14.23
C ALA A 75 -32.20 15.07 12.79
N TRP A 76 -30.91 15.11 12.43
CA TRP A 76 -30.46 15.40 11.07
C TRP A 76 -30.94 14.35 10.06
N LEU A 77 -30.92 13.07 10.46
CA LEU A 77 -31.45 11.99 9.64
C LEU A 77 -32.95 12.19 9.36
N LYS A 78 -33.74 12.48 10.41
CA LYS A 78 -35.19 12.64 10.29
C LYS A 78 -35.61 13.88 9.50
N GLU A 79 -34.97 15.01 9.75
CA GLU A 79 -35.39 16.32 9.23
C GLU A 79 -34.88 16.64 7.85
N ASP A 80 -33.73 16.08 7.46
CA ASP A 80 -33.08 16.40 6.20
C ASP A 80 -32.86 15.13 5.39
N ILE A 81 -32.03 14.20 5.87
CA ILE A 81 -31.58 13.07 5.05
C ILE A 81 -32.72 12.16 4.57
N LEU A 82 -33.67 11.81 5.44
CA LEU A 82 -34.80 10.96 5.10
C LEU A 82 -35.86 11.69 4.26
N LEU A 83 -35.91 13.02 4.32
CA LEU A 83 -36.81 13.84 3.50
C LEU A 83 -36.22 14.13 2.11
N ARG A 84 -34.92 13.93 1.90
CA ARG A 84 -34.31 14.03 0.57
C ARG A 84 -34.92 12.97 -0.34
N ARG A 85 -35.70 13.40 -1.33
CA ARG A 85 -36.04 12.56 -2.50
C ARG A 85 -34.71 12.03 -3.04
N VAL A 86 -34.54 10.71 -3.04
CA VAL A 86 -33.42 10.06 -3.73
C VAL A 86 -33.64 10.32 -5.21
N VAL A 87 -33.14 11.44 -5.72
CA VAL A 87 -33.03 11.65 -7.16
C VAL A 87 -32.07 10.57 -7.61
N PRO A 88 -32.54 9.56 -8.39
CA PRO A 88 -31.64 8.56 -8.91
C PRO A 88 -30.53 9.32 -9.64
N PRO A 89 -29.25 9.00 -9.40
CA PRO A 89 -28.17 9.73 -10.04
C PRO A 89 -28.47 9.78 -11.53
N GLN A 90 -28.66 10.99 -12.07
CA GLN A 90 -28.90 11.15 -13.50
C GLN A 90 -27.75 10.43 -14.18
N LYS A 91 -28.07 9.37 -14.93
CA LYS A 91 -27.09 8.60 -15.68
C LYS A 91 -26.35 9.62 -16.53
N LYS A 92 -25.11 9.95 -16.17
CA LYS A 92 -24.22 10.71 -17.05
C LYS A 92 -24.37 10.04 -18.41
N LYS A 93 -24.69 10.82 -19.46
CA LYS A 93 -24.82 10.32 -20.84
C LYS A 93 -23.76 9.24 -21.03
N PRO A 94 -24.11 8.01 -21.41
CA PRO A 94 -23.12 6.97 -21.54
C PRO A 94 -22.18 7.41 -22.65
N ARG A 95 -21.04 8.00 -22.30
CA ARG A 95 -19.81 7.60 -22.98
C ARG A 95 -19.87 6.09 -22.91
N ALA A 96 -19.87 5.39 -24.05
CA ALA A 96 -19.94 3.94 -24.11
C ALA A 96 -18.98 3.37 -23.05
N ARG A 97 -19.52 3.10 -21.87
CA ARG A 97 -18.74 2.75 -20.70
C ARG A 97 -18.78 1.26 -20.78
N ASP A 98 -17.67 0.71 -21.25
CA ASP A 98 -17.50 -0.73 -21.34
C ASP A 98 -17.96 -1.35 -20.02
N ARG A 99 -19.03 -2.16 -20.07
CA ARG A 99 -19.61 -2.79 -18.89
C ARG A 99 -18.59 -3.75 -18.24
N GLY A 100 -17.57 -4.18 -18.99
CA GLY A 100 -16.43 -4.97 -18.51
C GLY A 100 -15.42 -4.18 -17.68
N SER A 101 -15.32 -2.86 -17.84
CA SER A 101 -14.25 -2.04 -17.21
C SER A 101 -14.30 -1.91 -15.68
N ASP A 102 -15.47 -2.17 -15.07
CA ASP A 102 -15.66 -2.18 -13.61
C ASP A 102 -16.36 -3.46 -13.10
N GLY A 103 -16.75 -4.39 -13.98
CA GLY A 103 -17.46 -5.65 -13.65
C GLY A 103 -16.58 -6.73 -13.02
N VAL A 104 -17.10 -7.93 -12.72
CA VAL A 104 -16.32 -9.04 -12.09
C VAL A 104 -15.09 -9.43 -12.94
N GLN A 105 -15.22 -9.33 -14.27
CA GLN A 105 -14.14 -9.56 -15.23
C GLN A 105 -13.24 -8.32 -15.50
N ALA A 106 -13.45 -7.22 -14.78
CA ALA A 106 -12.57 -6.06 -14.86
C ALA A 106 -11.21 -6.40 -14.23
N GLY A 107 -10.21 -6.59 -15.08
CA GLY A 107 -8.91 -7.12 -14.69
C GLY A 107 -7.97 -7.20 -15.87
N TYR A 108 -6.92 -7.98 -15.69
CA TYR A 108 -6.11 -8.52 -16.78
C TYR A 108 -6.22 -10.04 -16.72
N LEU A 109 -6.25 -10.68 -17.89
CA LEU A 109 -6.14 -12.12 -18.03
C LEU A 109 -4.69 -12.58 -17.76
N PRO A 110 -4.45 -13.88 -17.50
CA PRO A 110 -3.10 -14.41 -17.33
C PRO A 110 -2.15 -14.06 -18.48
N ASP A 111 -2.62 -14.12 -19.73
CA ASP A 111 -1.79 -13.77 -20.90
C ASP A 111 -1.49 -12.26 -20.99
N GLU A 112 -2.45 -11.42 -20.58
CA GLU A 112 -2.24 -9.97 -20.46
C GLU A 112 -1.25 -9.63 -19.36
N TRP A 113 -1.30 -10.35 -18.24
CA TRP A 113 -0.32 -10.25 -17.17
C TRP A 113 1.08 -10.60 -17.66
N LEU A 114 1.23 -11.72 -18.38
CA LEU A 114 2.52 -12.12 -18.94
C LEU A 114 3.05 -11.07 -19.94
N ARG A 115 2.18 -10.50 -20.79
CA ARG A 115 2.55 -9.40 -21.69
C ARG A 115 3.01 -8.15 -20.95
N ILE A 116 2.35 -7.76 -19.86
CA ILE A 116 2.82 -6.66 -18.99
C ILE A 116 4.22 -6.95 -18.47
N GLN A 117 4.44 -8.16 -17.97
CA GLN A 117 5.73 -8.56 -17.39
C GLN A 117 6.84 -8.60 -18.44
N ASP A 118 6.54 -9.05 -19.65
CA ASP A 118 7.47 -9.08 -20.78
C ASP A 118 7.87 -7.65 -21.21
N LEU A 119 6.90 -6.76 -21.41
CA LEU A 119 7.17 -5.34 -21.75
C LEU A 119 8.05 -4.64 -20.71
N LEU A 120 7.88 -4.98 -19.44
CA LEU A 120 8.68 -4.46 -18.34
C LEU A 120 10.10 -5.03 -18.29
N LEU A 121 10.33 -6.20 -18.89
CA LEU A 121 11.64 -6.85 -18.94
C LEU A 121 12.42 -6.50 -20.22
N THR A 122 11.73 -6.38 -21.36
CA THR A 122 12.35 -6.16 -22.68
C THR A 122 12.63 -4.69 -22.99
N GLY A 123 11.95 -3.76 -22.32
CA GLY A 123 12.08 -2.32 -22.57
C GLY A 123 13.40 -1.71 -22.06
N ALA A 124 14.51 -1.92 -22.77
CA ALA A 124 15.85 -1.46 -22.40
C ALA A 124 15.96 0.06 -22.17
N ALA A 125 15.23 0.87 -22.95
CA ALA A 125 15.25 2.33 -22.86
C ALA A 125 14.74 2.88 -21.51
N TYR A 126 13.94 2.10 -20.77
CA TYR A 126 13.35 2.50 -19.50
C TYR A 126 13.67 1.50 -18.37
N THR A 127 14.77 0.74 -18.50
CA THR A 127 15.11 -0.38 -17.60
C THR A 127 14.96 -0.05 -16.09
N PRO A 128 15.51 1.05 -15.53
CA PRO A 128 15.34 1.35 -14.10
C PRO A 128 13.88 1.55 -13.70
N GLN A 129 13.12 2.30 -14.50
CA GLN A 129 11.72 2.63 -14.22
C GLN A 129 10.81 1.42 -14.42
N ASN A 130 11.10 0.60 -15.44
CA ASN A 130 10.39 -0.62 -15.74
C ASN A 130 10.58 -1.65 -14.64
N LEU A 131 11.82 -1.92 -14.21
CA LEU A 131 12.10 -2.88 -13.12
C LEU A 131 11.41 -2.46 -11.82
N ARG A 132 11.41 -1.16 -11.50
CA ARG A 132 10.67 -0.63 -10.34
C ARG A 132 9.16 -0.81 -10.48
N THR A 133 8.59 -0.49 -11.64
CA THR A 133 7.16 -0.66 -11.92
C THR A 133 6.77 -2.13 -11.85
N ARG A 134 7.62 -3.03 -12.36
CA ARG A 134 7.44 -4.48 -12.26
C ARG A 134 7.36 -4.93 -10.81
N VAL A 135 8.33 -4.53 -9.98
CA VAL A 135 8.31 -4.85 -8.55
C VAL A 135 7.07 -4.29 -7.87
N ASP A 136 6.66 -3.06 -8.19
CA ASP A 136 5.44 -2.46 -7.67
C ASP A 136 4.18 -3.29 -8.03
N LEU A 137 4.02 -3.68 -9.31
CA LEU A 137 2.89 -4.48 -9.77
C LEU A 137 2.88 -5.86 -9.12
N LEU A 138 4.04 -6.51 -9.00
CA LEU A 138 4.20 -7.80 -8.32
C LEU A 138 3.78 -7.72 -6.86
N PHE A 139 4.20 -6.68 -6.12
CA PHE A 139 3.74 -6.47 -4.74
C PHE A 139 2.24 -6.21 -4.65
N GLY A 140 1.66 -5.59 -5.68
CA GLY A 140 0.22 -5.39 -5.75
C GLY A 140 -0.51 -6.72 -5.92
N HIS A 141 -0.04 -7.57 -6.84
CA HIS A 141 -0.68 -8.82 -7.21
C HIS A 141 -0.44 -9.94 -6.19
N TYR A 142 0.82 -10.24 -5.85
CA TYR A 142 1.17 -11.39 -5.02
C TYR A 142 1.05 -11.12 -3.51
N TYR A 143 1.20 -9.86 -3.07
CA TYR A 143 1.12 -9.49 -1.65
C TYR A 143 -0.14 -8.68 -1.29
N LEU A 144 -1.03 -8.45 -2.27
CA LEU A 144 -2.27 -7.68 -2.11
C LEU A 144 -2.08 -6.30 -1.48
N LEU A 145 -0.93 -5.66 -1.73
CA LEU A 145 -0.61 -4.39 -1.09
C LEU A 145 -1.28 -3.20 -1.77
N GLY A 146 -1.83 -2.30 -0.96
CA GLY A 146 -2.34 -1.02 -1.43
C GLY A 146 -1.23 -0.16 -2.03
N GLY A 147 -1.54 0.65 -3.04
CA GLY A 147 -0.54 1.51 -3.69
C GLY A 147 0.20 2.43 -2.72
N GLU A 148 -0.45 2.92 -1.67
CA GLU A 148 0.22 3.72 -0.64
C GLU A 148 1.27 2.94 0.14
N THR A 149 0.92 1.73 0.62
CA THR A 149 1.82 0.83 1.33
C THR A 149 2.99 0.43 0.46
N ARG A 150 2.75 0.08 -0.80
CA ARG A 150 3.82 -0.26 -1.77
C ARG A 150 4.83 0.86 -1.95
N ARG A 151 4.37 2.12 -1.95
CA ARG A 151 5.28 3.27 -1.98
C ARG A 151 6.06 3.46 -0.68
N LYS A 152 5.51 3.08 0.48
CA LYS A 152 6.16 3.25 1.81
C LYS A 152 7.17 2.15 2.11
N MET A 153 7.09 1.02 1.40
CA MET A 153 7.87 -0.17 1.71
C MET A 153 9.38 0.04 1.51
N GLU A 154 10.12 -0.40 2.50
CA GLU A 154 11.58 -0.43 2.54
C GLU A 154 12.08 -1.86 2.40
N LEU A 155 13.34 -2.03 1.98
CA LEU A 155 13.93 -3.36 1.87
C LEU A 155 13.98 -4.08 3.23
N ALA A 156 14.14 -3.32 4.32
CA ALA A 156 14.12 -3.84 5.69
C ALA A 156 12.75 -4.40 6.13
N ASP A 157 11.66 -4.06 5.43
CA ASP A 157 10.33 -4.61 5.70
C ASP A 157 10.18 -6.04 5.16
N LEU A 158 11.11 -6.50 4.31
CA LEU A 158 11.10 -7.86 3.77
C LEU A 158 11.81 -8.82 4.73
N SER A 159 11.13 -9.91 5.09
CA SER A 159 11.70 -10.99 5.89
C SER A 159 11.79 -12.26 5.05
N LEU A 160 12.85 -13.04 5.30
CA LEU A 160 12.99 -14.36 4.71
C LEU A 160 12.06 -15.34 5.44
N LEU A 161 11.38 -16.18 4.67
CA LEU A 161 10.58 -17.28 5.19
C LEU A 161 11.31 -18.57 4.83
N ASP A 162 11.75 -19.31 5.85
CA ASP A 162 12.39 -20.60 5.66
C ASP A 162 11.34 -21.65 5.29
N TYR A 163 11.47 -22.18 4.07
CA TYR A 163 10.69 -23.33 3.62
C TYR A 163 11.48 -24.62 3.87
N PRO A 164 10.80 -25.74 4.19
CA PRO A 164 11.48 -27.00 4.39
C PRO A 164 12.19 -27.45 3.10
N PRO A 165 13.35 -28.13 3.18
CA PRO A 165 14.13 -28.56 2.01
C PRO A 165 13.38 -29.48 1.03
N SER A 166 12.28 -30.07 1.47
CA SER A 166 11.37 -30.88 0.65
C SER A 166 10.57 -30.06 -0.35
N GLU A 167 10.52 -28.74 -0.18
CA GLU A 167 9.86 -27.79 -1.06
C GLU A 167 10.92 -27.01 -1.84
N GLY A 168 10.81 -26.97 -3.16
CA GLY A 168 11.75 -26.23 -3.98
C GLY A 168 11.11 -25.34 -5.02
N PRO A 169 11.92 -24.70 -5.87
CA PRO A 169 11.45 -23.64 -6.74
C PRO A 169 10.46 -24.21 -7.78
N THR A 170 9.21 -23.80 -7.66
CA THR A 170 8.24 -23.88 -8.76
C THR A 170 8.65 -22.86 -9.83
N ALA A 171 8.21 -23.04 -11.07
CA ALA A 171 8.30 -22.03 -12.13
C ALA A 171 7.50 -20.77 -11.71
N CYS A 172 8.10 -19.98 -10.82
CA CYS A 172 7.47 -18.87 -10.14
C CYS A 172 7.64 -17.63 -11.02
N GLY A 173 6.51 -17.05 -11.45
CA GLY A 173 6.47 -15.72 -12.09
C GLY A 173 6.93 -14.57 -11.17
N CYS A 174 7.28 -14.89 -9.93
CA CYS A 174 7.68 -14.01 -8.83
C CYS A 174 9.20 -13.72 -8.77
N LEU A 175 10.00 -14.03 -9.80
CA LEU A 175 11.39 -13.55 -9.96
C LEU A 175 11.47 -12.03 -10.22
N GLY A 176 10.86 -11.24 -9.35
CA GLY A 176 10.76 -9.79 -9.45
C GLY A 176 11.87 -9.06 -8.73
N PRO A 177 11.94 -9.14 -7.39
CA PRO A 177 12.81 -8.27 -6.59
C PRO A 177 14.29 -8.48 -6.89
N SER A 178 14.72 -9.73 -7.07
CA SER A 178 16.12 -10.08 -7.33
C SER A 178 16.66 -9.46 -8.62
N THR A 179 15.88 -9.47 -9.70
CA THR A 179 16.29 -8.85 -10.98
C THR A 179 16.40 -7.32 -10.90
N ALA A 180 15.50 -6.67 -10.16
CA ALA A 180 15.55 -5.23 -9.95
C ALA A 180 16.74 -4.81 -9.07
N LEU A 181 17.02 -5.59 -8.02
CA LEU A 181 18.17 -5.39 -7.14
C LEU A 181 19.50 -5.70 -7.83
N LEU A 182 19.54 -6.71 -8.70
CA LEU A 182 20.70 -7.03 -9.52
C LEU A 182 21.03 -5.86 -10.44
N TRP A 183 20.04 -5.36 -11.18
CA TRP A 183 20.26 -4.19 -12.03
C TRP A 183 20.70 -2.97 -11.21
N ARG A 184 20.07 -2.71 -10.06
CA ARG A 184 20.37 -1.55 -9.23
C ARG A 184 21.78 -1.55 -8.64
N TRP A 185 22.22 -2.66 -8.04
CA TRP A 185 23.50 -2.72 -7.35
C TRP A 185 24.66 -3.20 -8.22
N HIS A 186 24.38 -4.00 -9.25
CA HIS A 186 25.41 -4.62 -10.08
C HIS A 186 25.55 -3.96 -11.45
N VAL A 187 24.45 -3.50 -12.07
CA VAL A 187 24.49 -2.89 -13.42
C VAL A 187 24.57 -1.37 -13.35
N ALA A 188 23.78 -0.74 -12.49
CA ALA A 188 23.76 0.71 -12.30
C ALA A 188 24.85 1.23 -11.34
N GLY A 189 25.60 0.32 -10.71
CA GLY A 189 26.72 0.65 -9.83
C GLY A 189 26.32 1.41 -8.56
N GLU A 190 25.06 1.35 -8.13
CA GLU A 190 24.67 1.94 -6.84
C GLU A 190 25.32 1.12 -5.72
N PRO A 191 26.16 1.73 -4.85
CA PRO A 191 26.85 0.97 -3.84
C PRO A 191 25.83 0.33 -2.89
N PRO A 192 25.93 -0.97 -2.62
CA PRO A 192 25.14 -1.58 -1.56
C PRO A 192 25.48 -0.85 -0.27
N ARG A 193 24.48 -0.47 0.52
CA ARG A 193 24.70 0.24 1.79
C ARG A 193 24.44 -0.73 2.94
N PRO A 194 25.47 -1.06 3.77
CA PRO A 194 25.39 -2.14 4.75
C PRO A 194 24.55 -1.81 5.99
N SER A 195 24.18 -0.56 6.22
CA SER A 195 23.53 -0.15 7.46
C SER A 195 22.03 0.05 7.30
N GLY A 196 21.25 -0.55 8.20
CA GLY A 196 19.83 -0.26 8.43
C GLY A 196 19.55 1.18 8.91
N ALA A 197 20.51 2.10 8.78
CA ALA A 197 20.38 3.50 9.16
C ALA A 197 19.87 4.39 8.02
N VAL A 198 19.88 3.91 6.76
CA VAL A 198 19.34 4.67 5.62
C VAL A 198 18.20 3.89 4.99
N ARG A 199 16.99 4.47 5.08
CA ARG A 199 15.75 3.99 4.47
C ARG A 199 15.94 3.73 2.98
N THR A 200 16.22 2.50 2.59
CA THR A 200 16.32 2.10 1.18
C THR A 200 14.94 1.65 0.71
N GLY A 201 14.15 2.61 0.24
CA GLY A 201 12.86 2.31 -0.39
C GLY A 201 13.06 1.40 -1.60
N ILE A 202 12.24 0.34 -1.71
CA ILE A 202 12.32 -0.62 -2.84
C ILE A 202 12.05 0.08 -4.17
N GLY A 203 11.17 1.10 -4.14
CA GLY A 203 10.99 2.06 -5.22
C GLY A 203 11.47 3.42 -4.81
N SER A 204 12.77 3.62 -4.60
CA SER A 204 13.39 4.94 -4.41
C SER A 204 14.17 5.35 -5.66
N ARG A 205 14.16 6.65 -6.01
CA ARG A 205 14.91 7.16 -7.18
C ARG A 205 16.37 7.33 -6.74
N SER A 206 17.30 6.66 -7.43
CA SER A 206 18.71 7.05 -7.36
C SER A 206 18.84 8.35 -8.15
N SER A 207 19.01 9.47 -7.45
CA SER A 207 19.63 10.65 -8.05
C SER A 207 21.12 10.54 -7.78
N SER A 208 21.94 10.65 -8.83
CA SER A 208 23.39 10.78 -8.73
C SER A 208 23.73 11.86 -7.68
N GLY A 209 24.19 11.43 -6.50
CA GLY A 209 24.62 12.31 -5.40
C GLY A 209 23.55 12.74 -4.38
N GLY A 210 22.29 12.28 -4.45
CA GLY A 210 21.20 12.71 -3.55
C GLY A 210 20.49 11.57 -2.80
N THR A 211 19.91 11.88 -1.64
CA THR A 211 19.11 10.93 -0.83
C THR A 211 17.96 10.35 -1.63
N ALA A 212 17.80 9.03 -1.57
CA ALA A 212 16.85 8.31 -2.40
C ALA A 212 15.41 8.73 -2.06
N SER A 213 14.75 9.47 -2.96
CA SER A 213 13.41 10.00 -2.72
C SER A 213 12.32 8.99 -3.09
N ARG A 214 11.29 8.94 -2.24
CA ARG A 214 10.12 8.06 -2.39
C ARG A 214 9.31 8.43 -3.64
N SER A 215 8.77 7.43 -4.36
CA SER A 215 7.89 7.72 -5.51
C SER A 215 6.67 8.53 -5.10
N SER A 216 6.32 9.54 -5.89
CA SER A 216 5.01 10.20 -5.75
C SER A 216 3.88 9.30 -6.27
N TYR A 217 2.65 9.54 -5.80
CA TYR A 217 1.46 8.85 -6.33
C TYR A 217 1.22 9.15 -7.82
N PRO A 218 1.30 10.41 -8.29
CA PRO A 218 1.16 10.72 -9.72
C PRO A 218 2.18 9.99 -10.59
N THR A 219 3.43 9.90 -10.16
CA THR A 219 4.48 9.17 -10.90
C THR A 219 4.18 7.68 -10.99
N GLN A 220 3.80 7.04 -9.88
CA GLN A 220 3.41 5.63 -9.88
C GLN A 220 2.24 5.38 -10.83
N LEU A 221 1.21 6.24 -10.76
CA LEU A 221 0.04 6.15 -11.62
C LEU A 221 0.43 6.29 -13.09
N GLN A 222 1.25 7.29 -13.45
CA GLN A 222 1.69 7.52 -14.83
C GLN A 222 2.45 6.33 -15.42
N GLU A 223 3.37 5.74 -14.66
CA GLU A 223 4.11 4.55 -15.12
C GLU A 223 3.20 3.34 -15.31
N THR A 224 2.27 3.10 -14.37
CA THR A 224 1.26 2.05 -14.53
C THR A 224 0.39 2.30 -15.76
N TRP A 225 0.00 3.56 -16.01
CA TRP A 225 -0.78 3.95 -17.18
C TRP A 225 -0.03 3.68 -18.49
N ARG A 226 1.26 4.03 -18.55
CA ARG A 226 2.11 3.81 -19.72
C ARG A 226 2.17 2.34 -20.09
N ILE A 227 2.43 1.47 -19.12
CA ILE A 227 2.60 0.04 -19.35
C ILE A 227 1.27 -0.64 -19.64
N PHE A 228 0.20 -0.29 -18.94
CA PHE A 228 -1.13 -0.84 -19.25
C PHE A 228 -1.61 -0.41 -20.63
N GLY A 229 -1.34 0.84 -21.03
CA GLY A 229 -1.62 1.30 -22.40
C GLY A 229 -0.84 0.53 -23.45
N ALA A 230 0.46 0.30 -23.23
CA ALA A 230 1.31 -0.49 -24.11
C ALA A 230 0.87 -1.97 -24.20
N ALA A 231 0.33 -2.53 -23.12
CA ALA A 231 -0.23 -3.87 -23.08
C ALA A 231 -1.68 -3.97 -23.62
N GLY A 232 -2.31 -2.85 -24.02
CA GLY A 232 -3.69 -2.82 -24.50
C GLY A 232 -4.76 -2.92 -23.42
N LEU A 233 -4.42 -2.70 -22.14
CA LEU A 233 -5.33 -2.86 -21.01
C LEU A 233 -6.19 -1.62 -20.73
N ILE A 234 -7.49 -1.83 -20.68
CA ILE A 234 -8.49 -0.81 -20.36
C ILE A 234 -8.97 -1.02 -18.92
N ALA A 235 -8.52 -0.17 -17.99
CA ALA A 235 -8.94 -0.24 -16.59
C ALA A 235 -9.17 1.14 -15.96
N SER A 236 -10.23 1.26 -15.17
CA SER A 236 -10.60 2.50 -14.48
C SER A 236 -9.73 2.79 -13.25
N LYS A 237 -9.42 1.75 -12.46
CA LYS A 237 -8.74 1.84 -11.15
C LYS A 237 -7.35 1.18 -11.16
N LYS A 238 -6.46 1.70 -11.99
CA LYS A 238 -5.17 1.07 -12.37
C LYS A 238 -4.24 0.73 -11.20
N THR A 239 -4.03 1.62 -10.22
CA THR A 239 -3.14 1.36 -9.07
C THR A 239 -3.72 0.37 -8.05
N HIS A 240 -5.02 0.09 -8.11
CA HIS A 240 -5.67 -0.93 -7.28
C HIS A 240 -5.91 -2.24 -8.03
N LEU A 241 -5.77 -2.23 -9.36
CA LEU A 241 -6.06 -3.36 -10.21
C LEU A 241 -5.23 -4.61 -9.85
N PRO A 242 -3.91 -4.53 -9.63
CA PRO A 242 -3.14 -5.73 -9.28
C PRO A 242 -3.60 -6.36 -7.97
N ARG A 243 -3.91 -5.53 -6.95
CA ARG A 243 -4.44 -5.99 -5.66
C ARG A 243 -5.80 -6.67 -5.80
N ARG A 244 -6.64 -6.17 -6.68
CA ARG A 244 -7.94 -6.78 -6.97
C ARG A 244 -7.77 -8.13 -7.66
N VAL A 245 -7.05 -8.14 -8.79
CA VAL A 245 -6.88 -9.34 -9.62
C VAL A 245 -6.13 -10.42 -8.85
N GLY A 246 -5.12 -10.07 -8.04
CA GLY A 246 -4.42 -11.04 -7.20
C GLY A 246 -5.31 -11.70 -6.13
N ALA A 247 -6.31 -10.98 -5.61
CA ALA A 247 -7.27 -11.57 -4.68
C ALA A 247 -8.23 -12.53 -5.39
N GLN A 248 -8.69 -12.17 -6.59
CA GLN A 248 -9.54 -13.03 -7.44
C GLN A 248 -8.78 -14.28 -7.90
N ASP A 249 -7.50 -14.13 -8.22
CA ASP A 249 -6.63 -15.23 -8.60
C ASP A 249 -6.46 -16.22 -7.44
N ALA A 250 -6.16 -15.72 -6.24
CA ALA A 250 -6.06 -16.57 -5.05
C ALA A 250 -7.36 -17.30 -4.70
N GLU A 251 -8.52 -16.64 -4.88
CA GLU A 251 -9.85 -17.24 -4.70
C GLU A 251 -10.09 -18.37 -5.71
N THR A 252 -9.78 -18.13 -6.99
CA THR A 252 -9.91 -19.13 -8.07
C THR A 252 -9.05 -20.36 -7.81
N HIS A 253 -7.88 -20.18 -7.21
CA HIS A 253 -6.98 -21.26 -6.83
C HIS A 253 -7.31 -21.90 -5.46
N GLY A 254 -8.49 -21.61 -4.88
CA GLY A 254 -9.00 -22.31 -3.70
C GLY A 254 -8.51 -21.76 -2.35
N THR A 255 -8.01 -20.54 -2.29
CA THR A 255 -7.67 -19.89 -1.02
C THR A 255 -8.93 -19.49 -0.27
N SER A 256 -9.02 -19.77 1.03
CA SER A 256 -10.16 -19.34 1.85
C SER A 256 -10.26 -17.82 1.97
N LEU A 257 -11.48 -17.30 2.07
CA LEU A 257 -11.74 -15.88 2.28
C LEU A 257 -11.01 -15.32 3.51
N ALA A 258 -10.89 -16.12 4.59
CA ALA A 258 -10.17 -15.73 5.80
C ALA A 258 -8.67 -15.47 5.51
N GLN A 259 -8.02 -16.35 4.73
CA GLN A 259 -6.62 -16.22 4.34
C GLN A 259 -6.41 -15.04 3.37
N ILE A 260 -7.31 -14.83 2.42
CA ILE A 260 -7.27 -13.67 1.50
C ILE A 260 -7.47 -12.36 2.28
N SER A 261 -8.44 -12.32 3.20
CA SER A 261 -8.71 -11.17 4.07
C SER A 261 -7.48 -10.83 4.90
N GLN A 262 -6.84 -11.85 5.48
CA GLN A 262 -5.62 -11.70 6.27
C GLN A 262 -4.45 -11.16 5.44
N ALA A 263 -4.20 -11.74 4.25
CA ALA A 263 -3.15 -11.30 3.33
C ALA A 263 -3.37 -9.86 2.86
N GLY A 264 -4.61 -9.54 2.46
CA GLY A 264 -5.01 -8.19 2.06
C GLY A 264 -5.11 -7.20 3.21
N ARG A 265 -4.92 -7.63 4.47
CA ARG A 265 -5.13 -6.81 5.67
C ARG A 265 -6.54 -6.20 5.73
N TRP A 266 -7.52 -6.94 5.23
CA TRP A 266 -8.94 -6.64 5.36
C TRP A 266 -9.45 -7.25 6.66
N ASN A 267 -10.30 -6.52 7.41
CA ASN A 267 -10.89 -6.94 8.68
C ASN A 267 -9.88 -7.23 9.81
N GLN A 268 -8.94 -6.31 10.04
CA GLN A 268 -7.99 -6.43 11.15
C GLN A 268 -8.63 -6.06 12.49
N SER A 269 -8.82 -7.05 13.38
CA SER A 269 -9.12 -6.80 14.80
C SER A 269 -7.84 -6.50 15.58
N VAL A 270 -7.97 -5.96 16.80
CA VAL A 270 -6.84 -5.74 17.73
C VAL A 270 -6.06 -7.04 17.96
N LEU A 271 -6.76 -8.17 18.07
CA LEU A 271 -6.16 -9.50 18.18
C LEU A 271 -5.25 -9.81 16.99
N CYS A 272 -5.74 -9.59 15.77
CA CYS A 272 -4.98 -9.84 14.53
C CYS A 272 -3.76 -8.92 14.37
N GLN A 273 -3.77 -7.73 14.98
CA GLN A 273 -2.69 -6.76 14.85
C GLN A 273 -1.62 -6.92 15.94
N ALA A 274 -2.02 -7.20 17.18
CA ALA A 274 -1.13 -7.15 18.33
C ALA A 274 -0.64 -8.52 18.80
N TYR A 275 -1.39 -9.60 18.57
CA TYR A 275 -1.11 -10.89 19.20
C TYR A 275 -0.88 -12.05 18.23
N LEU A 276 -1.43 -11.96 17.02
CA LEU A 276 -1.33 -13.03 16.04
C LEU A 276 -0.27 -12.68 15.00
N THR A 277 0.74 -13.53 14.86
CA THR A 277 1.72 -13.44 13.77
C THR A 277 1.20 -14.06 12.47
N HIS A 278 0.12 -14.87 12.55
CA HIS A 278 -0.30 -15.83 11.54
C HIS A 278 -0.09 -15.32 10.12
N LEU A 279 1.05 -15.70 9.53
CA LEU A 279 1.29 -15.47 8.12
C LEU A 279 0.23 -16.27 7.37
N PRO A 280 -0.41 -15.70 6.33
CA PRO A 280 -1.43 -16.39 5.56
C PRO A 280 -0.74 -17.43 4.64
N ARG A 281 -0.20 -18.50 5.25
CA ARG A 281 0.67 -19.49 4.59
C ARG A 281 -0.03 -20.17 3.44
N GLN A 282 -1.32 -20.49 3.56
CA GLN A 282 -2.09 -21.10 2.48
C GLN A 282 -2.17 -20.17 1.26
N PHE A 283 -2.49 -18.89 1.49
CA PHE A 283 -2.49 -17.87 0.44
C PHE A 283 -1.11 -17.72 -0.20
N MET A 284 -0.06 -17.57 0.61
CA MET A 284 1.32 -17.37 0.13
C MET A 284 1.78 -18.54 -0.76
N ARG A 285 1.40 -19.77 -0.40
CA ARG A 285 1.71 -20.96 -1.19
C ARG A 285 1.00 -20.95 -2.54
N ILE A 286 -0.32 -20.82 -2.52
CA ILE A 286 -1.16 -20.83 -3.72
C ILE A 286 -0.70 -19.77 -4.73
N VAL A 287 -0.50 -18.55 -4.25
CA VAL A 287 -0.12 -17.41 -5.08
C VAL A 287 1.32 -17.51 -5.60
N ALA A 288 2.19 -18.29 -4.94
CA ALA A 288 3.51 -18.64 -5.46
C ALA A 288 3.51 -19.89 -6.36
N GLY A 289 2.33 -20.44 -6.69
CA GLY A 289 2.16 -21.63 -7.55
C GLY A 289 2.35 -22.96 -6.82
N PHE A 290 2.37 -22.96 -5.49
CA PHE A 290 2.44 -24.18 -4.67
C PHE A 290 1.03 -24.68 -4.34
N SER A 291 0.91 -25.97 -3.99
CA SER A 291 -0.34 -26.47 -3.44
C SER A 291 -0.63 -25.86 -2.06
N ALA A 292 -1.90 -25.79 -1.69
CA ALA A 292 -2.35 -25.35 -0.36
C ALA A 292 -1.68 -26.13 0.79
N SER A 293 -1.41 -27.43 0.59
CA SER A 293 -0.78 -28.31 1.58
C SER A 293 0.76 -28.27 1.49
N PRO A 294 1.47 -28.34 2.63
CA PRO A 294 2.92 -28.55 2.68
C PRO A 294 3.37 -29.85 1.98
N GLY A 295 4.58 -29.85 1.41
CA GLY A 295 5.30 -31.07 0.97
C GLY A 295 4.98 -31.64 -0.42
N THR A 296 4.19 -30.95 -1.25
CA THR A 296 3.73 -31.46 -2.55
C THR A 296 4.55 -31.02 -3.76
N THR A 297 5.56 -30.17 -3.60
CA THR A 297 6.38 -29.66 -4.71
C THR A 297 7.83 -30.12 -4.62
N ARG A 298 8.30 -30.83 -5.65
CA ARG A 298 9.71 -31.23 -5.77
C ARG A 298 10.57 -30.06 -6.21
N ALA A 299 11.74 -29.90 -5.60
CA ALA A 299 12.77 -28.98 -6.08
C ALA A 299 13.21 -29.35 -7.50
N CYS A 300 13.28 -28.34 -8.38
CA CYS A 300 14.06 -28.46 -9.61
C CYS A 300 15.53 -28.67 -9.21
N GLY A 301 16.06 -29.85 -9.53
CA GLY A 301 17.22 -30.48 -8.87
C GLY A 301 18.61 -29.94 -9.21
N SER A 302 18.76 -28.76 -9.79
CA SER A 302 20.09 -28.18 -10.05
C SER A 302 20.36 -27.02 -9.11
N ARG A 303 21.04 -27.29 -7.98
CA ARG A 303 21.60 -26.24 -7.13
C ARG A 303 22.62 -25.47 -7.97
N THR A 304 22.43 -24.16 -8.16
CA THR A 304 23.35 -23.34 -8.96
C THR A 304 24.77 -23.46 -8.41
N PRO A 305 25.80 -23.73 -9.24
CA PRO A 305 27.18 -23.81 -8.79
C PRO A 305 27.59 -22.59 -7.96
N TYR A 306 28.26 -22.82 -6.83
CA TYR A 306 28.68 -21.75 -5.92
C TYR A 306 29.58 -20.70 -6.59
N VAL A 307 30.37 -21.11 -7.59
CA VAL A 307 31.20 -20.23 -8.41
C VAL A 307 30.37 -19.14 -9.11
N LEU A 308 29.18 -19.48 -9.62
CA LEU A 308 28.27 -18.53 -10.26
C LEU A 308 27.55 -17.65 -9.23
N GLN A 309 27.24 -18.21 -8.05
CA GLN A 309 26.64 -17.42 -6.97
C GLN A 309 27.58 -16.29 -6.53
N LYS A 310 28.89 -16.56 -6.42
CA LYS A 310 29.90 -15.55 -6.05
C LYS A 310 30.05 -14.41 -7.06
N GLN A 311 29.73 -14.66 -8.32
CA GLN A 311 29.74 -13.60 -9.34
C GLN A 311 28.62 -12.58 -9.11
N LEU A 312 27.53 -12.98 -8.42
CA LEU A 312 26.40 -12.14 -8.11
C LEU A 312 26.53 -11.60 -6.68
N TRP A 313 26.86 -10.31 -6.54
CA TRP A 313 27.02 -9.61 -5.26
C TRP A 313 28.20 -10.13 -4.39
N PRO A 314 29.45 -10.02 -4.88
CA PRO A 314 30.63 -10.56 -4.20
C PRO A 314 30.86 -10.00 -2.78
N TRP A 315 30.40 -8.78 -2.50
CA TRP A 315 30.51 -8.14 -1.18
C TRP A 315 29.71 -8.85 -0.08
N ILE A 316 28.75 -9.72 -0.41
CA ILE A 316 28.01 -10.51 0.60
C ILE A 316 28.97 -11.39 1.39
N GLU A 317 29.95 -11.99 0.72
CA GLU A 317 30.97 -12.86 1.33
C GLU A 317 31.85 -12.09 2.32
N GLU A 318 32.05 -10.79 2.10
CA GLU A 318 32.78 -9.91 3.01
C GLU A 318 31.93 -9.51 4.22
N TRP A 319 30.65 -9.26 4.01
CA TRP A 319 29.75 -8.70 5.02
C TRP A 319 29.13 -9.75 5.92
N GLU A 320 28.81 -10.94 5.40
CA GLU A 320 28.15 -12.01 6.17
C GLU A 320 28.96 -12.39 7.43
N PRO A 321 30.30 -12.58 7.36
CA PRO A 321 31.12 -12.78 8.55
C PRO A 321 31.16 -11.55 9.48
N ALA A 322 31.14 -10.33 8.94
CA ALA A 322 31.19 -9.10 9.74
C ALA A 322 29.87 -8.84 10.50
N LEU A 323 28.73 -9.16 9.89
CA LEU A 323 27.39 -9.09 10.46
C LEU A 323 27.19 -10.14 11.55
N ARG A 324 27.60 -11.39 11.30
CA ARG A 324 27.57 -12.47 12.32
C ARG A 324 28.39 -12.15 13.57
N ARG A 325 29.46 -11.35 13.41
CA ARG A 325 30.32 -10.88 14.52
C ARG A 325 29.85 -9.58 15.17
N GLY A 326 28.69 -9.03 14.78
CA GLY A 326 28.13 -7.81 15.37
C GLY A 326 28.88 -6.51 15.03
N ARG A 327 29.79 -6.50 14.04
CA ARG A 327 30.65 -5.33 13.71
C ARG A 327 30.10 -4.48 12.54
N ALA A 328 28.78 -4.33 12.44
CA ALA A 328 28.15 -3.66 11.29
C ALA A 328 28.24 -2.11 11.30
N GLY A 329 28.81 -1.50 12.33
CA GLY A 329 28.89 -0.04 12.45
C GLY A 329 29.92 0.65 11.54
N ASN A 330 31.01 -0.02 11.17
CA ASN A 330 32.20 0.66 10.60
C ASN A 330 32.62 0.23 9.18
N ALA A 331 31.96 -0.76 8.57
CA ALA A 331 32.37 -1.26 7.25
C ALA A 331 31.98 -0.32 6.08
N GLY A 332 30.93 0.49 6.23
CA GLY A 332 30.40 1.34 5.16
C GLY A 332 31.24 2.58 4.82
N GLN A 333 32.22 2.96 5.65
CA GLN A 333 33.05 4.15 5.42
C GLN A 333 34.37 3.85 4.68
N LYS A 334 34.89 2.61 4.74
CA LYS A 334 36.19 2.28 4.12
C LYS A 334 36.13 1.99 2.61
N ALA A 335 34.95 1.70 2.07
CA ALA A 335 34.79 1.42 0.63
C ALA A 335 34.76 2.71 -0.24
N VAL A 336 34.53 3.88 0.37
CA VAL A 336 34.52 5.16 -0.37
C VAL A 336 35.92 5.70 -0.63
N SER A 337 36.91 5.32 0.18
CA SER A 337 38.26 5.89 0.14
C SER A 337 39.25 5.14 -0.75
N THR A 338 38.86 4.04 -1.41
CA THR A 338 39.78 3.20 -2.20
C THR A 338 39.58 3.26 -3.72
N THR A 339 38.65 4.08 -4.22
CA THR A 339 38.42 4.23 -5.68
C THR A 339 38.92 5.57 -6.23
N THR A 340 39.78 6.27 -5.50
CA THR A 340 40.45 7.48 -6.00
C THR A 340 41.96 7.32 -5.87
N THR A 341 42.55 6.57 -6.79
CA THR A 341 43.92 6.81 -7.26
C THR A 341 44.02 6.40 -8.71
#